data_AF-A0A2I0TDL6-F1
#
_entry.id   AF-A0A2I0TDL6-F1
#
_cell.length_a   1.000
_cell.length_b   1.000
_cell.length_c   1.000
_cell.angle_alpha   90.00
_cell.angle_beta   90.00
_cell.angle_gamma   90.00
#
_symmetry.space_group_name_H-M   'P 1'
#
loop_
_entity.id
_entity.type
_entity.pdbx_description
1 polymer ?
#
loop_
_entity_poly.entity_id
_entity_poly.type
_entity_poly.pdbx_seq_one_letter_code
_entity_poly.pdbx_strand_id
1 'polypeptide(L)'
;MRTNDQKLSLSDLRCADLHLLDMLTPTERKRQGYIHELIVTEENYVNDLQLVTEIIENTPENHPDHSHLKHALEKAEELCSQVNEGVREKENSDRLEWIQAHVQCEGLSEQLVFNSVTNCLGPRKFLHSGKLYKAKSNKELYGFLFNDFLLLTQIIKPLGSSGTDKVFSPKSNLQYKMYKTVSTTLKWTAWVQKIKAASELYIETEKKKREKAYLVRSQRATGIGRLMVNIVEGIELKPCRSHGKSNPYCEVTMGSQCHITKTIQDTLNPKWNSNCQFFIKDLEQDVLCITVFERDQFSPDGT
;
A
#
# COMPACT_ATOMS: atom_id res chain seq x y z
N MET A 1 37.10 -10.50 -24.15
CA MET A 1 37.00 -10.17 -22.70
C MET A 1 35.60 -9.62 -22.43
N ARG A 2 34.66 -10.51 -22.13
CA ARG A 2 33.39 -10.15 -21.45
C ARG A 2 33.47 -10.89 -20.13
N THR A 3 33.44 -10.15 -19.03
CA THR A 3 33.40 -10.69 -17.67
C THR A 3 32.04 -11.35 -17.47
N ASN A 4 32.06 -12.66 -17.21
CA ASN A 4 30.90 -13.40 -16.72
C ASN A 4 30.62 -12.95 -15.28
N ASP A 5 29.61 -12.11 -15.08
CA ASP A 5 28.98 -11.98 -13.77
C ASP A 5 28.07 -13.19 -13.58
N GLN A 6 28.65 -14.30 -13.09
CA GLN A 6 27.87 -15.38 -12.48
C GLN A 6 27.21 -14.80 -11.22
N LYS A 7 25.88 -14.60 -11.28
CA LYS A 7 25.06 -14.47 -10.08
C LYS A 7 25.25 -15.76 -9.26
N LEU A 8 25.95 -15.65 -8.14
CA LEU A 8 25.97 -16.67 -7.10
C LEU A 8 24.52 -16.90 -6.65
N SER A 9 24.06 -18.15 -6.79
CA SER A 9 22.74 -18.58 -6.32
C SER A 9 22.86 -19.04 -4.88
N LEU A 10 21.83 -18.86 -4.04
CA LEU A 10 21.86 -19.33 -2.65
C LEU A 10 21.90 -20.86 -2.51
N SER A 11 21.67 -21.62 -3.59
CA SER A 11 22.03 -23.04 -3.62
C SER A 11 23.54 -23.28 -3.48
N ASP A 12 24.39 -22.31 -3.85
CA ASP A 12 25.84 -22.35 -3.63
C ASP A 12 26.21 -22.15 -2.15
N LEU A 13 25.31 -21.56 -1.32
CA LEU A 13 25.50 -21.44 0.13
C LEU A 13 25.16 -22.72 0.90
N ARG A 14 24.40 -23.66 0.32
CA ARG A 14 24.04 -24.91 1.02
C ARG A 14 25.23 -25.83 1.28
N CYS A 15 26.33 -25.68 0.54
CA CYS A 15 27.49 -26.54 0.70
C CYS A 15 28.57 -25.94 1.62
N ALA A 16 28.47 -24.66 2.01
CA ALA A 16 29.58 -23.95 2.63
C ALA A 16 29.64 -23.97 4.17
N ASP A 17 28.55 -24.16 4.93
CA ASP A 17 28.66 -23.88 6.38
C ASP A 17 27.70 -24.62 7.33
N LEU A 18 27.56 -25.94 7.15
CA LEU A 18 26.89 -26.78 8.16
C LEU A 18 27.57 -26.68 9.55
N HIS A 19 28.88 -26.45 9.58
CA HIS A 19 29.68 -26.27 10.81
C HIS A 19 29.38 -24.96 11.55
N LEU A 20 29.13 -23.86 10.82
CA LEU A 20 28.84 -22.55 11.40
C LEU A 20 27.45 -22.49 12.03
N LEU A 21 26.50 -23.24 11.46
CA LEU A 21 25.13 -23.37 11.99
C LEU A 21 25.10 -24.09 13.36
N ASP A 22 26.00 -25.05 13.56
CA ASP A 22 26.12 -25.79 14.82
C ASP A 22 26.78 -24.99 15.94
N MET A 23 27.56 -23.97 15.60
CA MET A 23 28.13 -23.03 16.58
C MET A 23 27.15 -21.93 17.04
N LEU A 24 25.97 -21.82 16.43
CA LEU A 24 24.95 -20.85 16.84
C LEU A 24 24.19 -21.32 18.08
N THR A 25 23.85 -20.35 18.94
CA THR A 25 22.92 -20.59 20.06
C THR A 25 21.57 -21.13 19.55
N PRO A 26 20.85 -21.93 20.34
CA PRO A 26 19.54 -22.48 19.92
C PRO A 26 18.55 -21.40 19.44
N THR A 27 18.55 -20.24 20.11
CA THR A 27 17.69 -19.09 19.75
C THR A 27 18.09 -18.49 18.40
N GLU A 28 19.39 -18.30 18.17
CA GLU A 28 19.88 -17.73 16.92
C GLU A 28 19.70 -18.70 15.76
N ARG A 29 19.92 -20.01 15.98
CA ARG A 29 19.64 -21.07 15.00
C ARG A 29 18.17 -21.07 14.60
N LYS A 30 17.25 -20.94 15.56
CA LYS A 30 15.81 -20.83 15.31
C LYS A 30 15.45 -19.57 14.51
N ARG A 31 16.07 -18.43 14.85
CA ARG A 31 15.89 -17.17 14.11
C ARG A 31 16.35 -17.28 12.65
N GLN A 32 17.52 -17.87 12.42
CA GLN A 32 18.04 -18.11 11.07
C GLN A 32 17.13 -19.06 10.28
N GLY A 33 16.54 -20.06 10.94
CA GLY A 33 15.53 -20.94 10.33
C GLY A 33 14.32 -20.18 9.80
N TYR A 34 13.75 -19.27 10.59
CA TYR A 34 12.63 -18.43 10.14
C TYR A 34 13.01 -17.46 9.02
N ILE A 35 14.19 -16.85 9.09
CA ILE A 35 14.69 -15.96 8.03
C ILE A 35 14.84 -16.74 6.71
N HIS A 36 15.41 -17.95 6.77
CA HIS A 36 15.56 -18.80 5.60
C HIS A 36 14.20 -19.21 5.02
N GLU A 37 13.24 -19.60 5.86
CA GLU A 37 11.88 -19.94 5.41
C GLU A 37 11.21 -18.75 4.69
N LEU A 38 11.35 -17.53 5.21
CA LEU A 38 10.85 -16.32 4.57
C LEU A 38 11.51 -16.05 3.22
N ILE A 39 12.85 -16.15 3.14
CA ILE A 39 13.59 -15.94 1.90
C ILE A 39 13.19 -16.99 0.85
N VAL A 40 13.13 -18.27 1.24
CA VAL A 40 12.73 -19.36 0.33
C VAL A 40 11.28 -19.18 -0.12
N THR A 41 10.39 -18.72 0.76
CA THR A 41 8.99 -18.46 0.38
C THR A 41 8.91 -17.32 -0.64
N GLU A 42 9.67 -16.25 -0.45
CA GLU A 42 9.74 -15.13 -1.40
C GLU A 42 10.36 -15.56 -2.75
N GLU A 43 11.45 -16.33 -2.72
CA GLU A 43 12.10 -16.87 -3.93
C GLU A 43 11.16 -17.81 -4.68
N ASN A 44 10.48 -18.73 -3.98
CA ASN A 44 9.50 -19.62 -4.57
C ASN A 44 8.34 -18.84 -5.19
N TYR A 45 7.83 -17.82 -4.49
CA TYR A 45 6.76 -16.97 -4.98
C TYR A 45 7.14 -16.24 -6.28
N VAL A 46 8.34 -15.66 -6.34
CA VAL A 46 8.86 -15.00 -7.56
C VAL A 46 9.05 -16.00 -8.70
N ASN A 47 9.57 -17.19 -8.41
CA ASN A 47 9.74 -18.25 -9.41
C ASN A 47 8.39 -18.77 -9.93
N ASP A 48 7.41 -18.97 -9.06
CA ASP A 48 6.06 -19.41 -9.41
C ASP A 48 5.35 -18.37 -10.28
N LEU A 49 5.50 -17.08 -9.97
CA LEU A 49 5.01 -15.98 -10.81
C LEU A 49 5.64 -15.97 -12.20
N GLN A 50 6.96 -16.20 -12.28
CA GLN A 50 7.67 -16.29 -13.58
C GLN A 50 7.19 -17.49 -14.39
N LEU A 51 7.02 -18.65 -13.75
CA LEU A 51 6.48 -19.85 -14.39
C LEU A 51 5.07 -19.63 -14.91
N VAL A 52 4.18 -19.01 -14.12
CA VAL A 52 2.81 -18.69 -14.58
C VAL A 52 2.84 -17.74 -15.77
N THR A 53 3.72 -16.74 -15.75
CA THR A 53 3.89 -15.80 -16.89
C THR A 53 4.38 -16.53 -18.15
N GLU A 54 5.39 -17.39 -18.02
CA GLU A 54 5.94 -18.18 -19.14
C GLU A 54 4.91 -19.16 -19.72
N ILE A 55 4.09 -19.80 -18.86
CA ILE A 55 3.01 -20.67 -19.30
C ILE A 55 1.94 -19.87 -20.04
N ILE A 56 1.58 -18.66 -19.59
CA ILE A 56 0.63 -17.78 -20.29
C ILE A 56 1.14 -17.38 -21.67
N GLU A 57 2.41 -16.97 -21.77
CA GLU A 57 3.04 -16.57 -23.03
C GLU A 57 3.08 -17.70 -24.07
N ASN A 58 3.17 -18.95 -23.60
CA ASN A 58 3.19 -20.15 -24.45
C ASN A 58 1.80 -20.82 -24.60
N THR A 59 0.76 -20.29 -23.97
CA THR A 59 -0.60 -20.81 -24.04
C THR A 59 -1.44 -19.89 -24.93
N PRO A 60 -1.88 -20.32 -26.12
CA PRO A 60 -2.65 -19.47 -27.03
C PRO A 60 -3.99 -19.04 -26.42
N GLU A 61 -4.50 -17.88 -26.80
CA GLU A 61 -5.69 -17.27 -26.18
C GLU A 61 -6.96 -18.13 -26.27
N ASN A 62 -7.03 -19.03 -27.25
CA ASN A 62 -8.14 -19.96 -27.45
C ASN A 62 -8.03 -21.24 -26.60
N HIS A 63 -6.95 -21.42 -25.85
CA HIS A 63 -6.74 -22.59 -24.99
C HIS A 63 -7.63 -22.49 -23.74
N PRO A 64 -8.26 -23.59 -23.29
CA PRO A 64 -9.14 -23.59 -22.11
C PRO A 64 -8.46 -23.10 -20.82
N ASP A 65 -7.14 -23.24 -20.71
CA ASP A 65 -6.38 -22.80 -19.53
C ASP A 65 -5.92 -21.34 -19.58
N HIS A 66 -6.00 -20.65 -20.73
CA HIS A 66 -5.47 -19.28 -20.85
C HIS A 66 -6.17 -18.29 -19.89
N SER A 67 -7.50 -18.42 -19.73
CA SER A 67 -8.27 -17.61 -18.79
C SER A 67 -7.95 -17.93 -17.33
N HIS A 68 -7.75 -19.21 -17.01
CA HIS A 68 -7.38 -19.66 -15.67
C HIS A 68 -6.00 -19.14 -15.27
N LEU A 69 -5.05 -19.17 -16.20
CA LEU A 69 -3.71 -18.66 -15.98
C LEU A 69 -3.69 -17.13 -15.80
N LYS A 70 -4.44 -16.38 -16.61
CA LYS A 70 -4.59 -14.91 -16.43
C LYS A 70 -5.17 -14.55 -15.05
N HIS A 71 -6.19 -15.28 -14.61
CA HIS A 71 -6.78 -15.05 -13.28
C HIS A 71 -5.82 -15.44 -12.15
N ALA A 72 -5.06 -16.53 -12.30
CA ALA A 72 -4.03 -16.91 -11.35
C ALA A 72 -2.94 -15.83 -11.23
N LEU A 73 -2.51 -15.25 -12.36
CA LEU A 73 -1.54 -14.14 -12.38
C LEU A 73 -2.10 -12.89 -11.70
N GLU A 74 -3.32 -12.46 -12.02
CA GLU A 74 -3.98 -11.30 -11.39
C GLU A 74 -4.09 -11.48 -9.87
N LYS A 75 -4.47 -12.67 -9.41
CA LYS A 75 -4.58 -12.98 -7.97
C LYS A 75 -3.24 -12.95 -7.26
N ALA A 76 -2.19 -13.41 -7.93
CA ALA A 76 -0.84 -13.31 -7.40
C ALA A 76 -0.38 -11.83 -7.36
N GLU A 77 -0.59 -11.03 -8.41
CA GLU A 77 -0.26 -9.60 -8.39
C GLU A 77 -1.00 -8.84 -7.28
N GLU A 78 -2.29 -9.12 -7.09
CA GLU A 78 -3.10 -8.55 -6.00
C GLU A 78 -2.54 -8.91 -4.62
N LEU A 79 -2.20 -10.18 -4.39
CA LEU A 79 -1.59 -10.64 -3.16
C LEU A 79 -0.26 -9.91 -2.88
N CYS A 80 0.59 -9.77 -3.90
CA CYS A 80 1.85 -9.04 -3.79
C CYS A 80 1.62 -7.57 -3.41
N SER A 81 0.63 -6.92 -4.03
CA SER A 81 0.28 -5.55 -3.69
C SER A 81 -0.22 -5.42 -2.25
N GLN A 82 -1.10 -6.32 -1.80
CA GLN A 82 -1.66 -6.30 -0.44
C GLN A 82 -0.57 -6.52 0.62
N VAL A 83 0.33 -7.49 0.42
CA VAL A 83 1.45 -7.75 1.32
C VAL A 83 2.36 -6.52 1.40
N ASN A 84 2.71 -5.93 0.25
CA ASN A 84 3.56 -4.74 0.20
C ASN A 84 2.95 -3.52 0.89
N GLU A 85 1.64 -3.29 0.75
CA GLU A 85 0.94 -2.23 1.48
C GLU A 85 0.87 -2.53 2.98
N GLY A 86 0.54 -3.76 3.37
CA GLY A 86 0.52 -4.17 4.77
C GLY A 86 1.86 -3.96 5.47
N VAL A 87 2.97 -4.31 4.80
CA VAL A 87 4.33 -4.03 5.30
C VAL A 87 4.57 -2.53 5.44
N ARG A 88 4.21 -1.73 4.42
CA ARG A 88 4.34 -0.26 4.48
C ARG A 88 3.54 0.37 5.62
N GLU A 89 2.31 -0.06 5.81
CA GLU A 89 1.41 0.44 6.86
C GLU A 89 1.94 0.07 8.24
N LYS A 90 2.41 -1.17 8.40
CA LYS A 90 3.02 -1.65 9.64
C LYS A 90 4.30 -0.87 9.96
N GLU A 91 5.20 -0.70 9.00
CA GLU A 91 6.41 0.12 9.18
C GLU A 91 6.07 1.57 9.56
N ASN A 92 5.05 2.16 8.93
CA ASN A 92 4.60 3.51 9.26
C ASN A 92 4.08 3.57 10.70
N SER A 93 3.22 2.63 11.09
CA SER A 93 2.69 2.54 12.45
C SER A 93 3.82 2.40 13.47
N ASP A 94 4.77 1.50 13.25
CA ASP A 94 5.89 1.26 14.16
C ASP A 94 6.79 2.50 14.30
N ARG A 95 7.00 3.26 13.21
CA ARG A 95 7.72 4.55 13.26
C ARG A 95 6.95 5.61 14.06
N LEU A 96 5.62 5.69 13.91
CA LEU A 96 4.79 6.63 14.67
C LEU A 96 4.77 6.31 16.17
N GLU A 97 4.66 5.03 16.53
CA GLU A 97 4.76 4.57 17.92
C GLU A 97 6.14 4.85 18.50
N TRP A 98 7.21 4.62 17.73
CA TRP A 98 8.56 4.96 18.16
C TRP A 98 8.67 6.47 18.44
N ILE A 99 8.16 7.32 17.56
CA ILE A 99 8.16 8.78 17.76
C ILE A 99 7.33 9.17 19.00
N GLN A 100 6.17 8.54 19.20
CA GLN A 100 5.31 8.77 20.36
C GLN A 100 6.04 8.49 21.68
N ALA A 101 6.87 7.45 21.73
CA ALA A 101 7.63 7.04 22.93
C ALA A 101 8.93 7.84 23.15
N HIS A 102 9.53 8.41 22.11
CA HIS A 102 10.87 9.04 22.17
C HIS A 102 10.85 10.56 22.02
N VAL A 103 9.72 11.17 21.67
CA VAL A 103 9.59 12.62 21.51
C VAL A 103 8.69 13.24 22.56
N GLN A 104 9.29 14.00 23.46
CA GLN A 104 8.60 14.78 24.49
C GLN A 104 7.96 16.03 23.89
N CYS A 105 6.64 16.03 23.80
CA CYS A 105 5.83 17.14 23.30
C CYS A 105 5.14 17.88 24.46
N GLU A 106 5.88 18.72 25.16
CA GLU A 106 5.37 19.51 26.30
C GLU A 106 4.82 20.88 25.86
N GLY A 107 3.82 21.41 26.57
CA GLY A 107 3.31 22.77 26.39
C GLY A 107 2.27 22.93 25.27
N LEU A 108 1.75 21.84 24.72
CA LEU A 108 0.59 21.85 23.85
C LEU A 108 -0.71 21.91 24.68
N SER A 109 -1.76 22.54 24.14
CA SER A 109 -3.10 22.56 24.77
C SER A 109 -3.77 21.19 24.77
N GLU A 110 -3.40 20.35 23.80
CA GLU A 110 -3.90 18.99 23.62
C GLU A 110 -2.71 18.03 23.45
N GLN A 111 -2.89 16.80 23.92
CA GLN A 111 -1.88 15.77 23.77
C GLN A 111 -1.77 15.35 22.31
N LEU A 112 -0.56 15.46 21.74
CA LEU A 112 -0.31 15.02 20.37
C LEU A 112 -0.20 13.48 20.33
N VAL A 113 -1.17 12.85 19.67
CA VAL A 113 -1.13 11.41 19.33
C VAL A 113 -0.60 11.26 17.91
N PHE A 114 0.56 10.64 17.74
CA PHE A 114 1.21 10.50 16.42
C PHE A 114 0.50 9.48 15.54
N ASN A 115 0.17 8.31 16.08
CA ASN A 115 -0.51 7.25 15.37
C ASN A 115 -2.03 7.48 15.38
N SER A 116 -2.48 8.52 14.68
CA SER A 116 -3.88 8.95 14.65
C SER A 116 -4.32 9.42 13.27
N VAL A 117 -5.62 9.64 13.12
CA VAL A 117 -6.21 10.26 11.93
C VAL A 117 -6.00 11.77 11.99
N THR A 118 -5.57 12.34 10.87
CA THR A 118 -5.41 13.79 10.70
C THR A 118 -6.77 14.44 10.40
N ASN A 119 -6.86 15.76 10.56
CA ASN A 119 -8.12 16.48 10.36
C ASN A 119 -8.74 16.34 8.96
N CYS A 120 -7.93 16.09 7.91
CA CYS A 120 -8.43 16.05 6.53
C CYS A 120 -7.65 15.16 5.55
N LEU A 121 -6.56 14.50 5.98
CA LEU A 121 -5.70 13.69 5.09
C LEU A 121 -5.77 12.19 5.38
N GLY A 122 -6.71 11.75 6.22
CA GLY A 122 -6.76 10.37 6.70
C GLY A 122 -5.67 10.07 7.73
N PRO A 123 -5.21 8.81 7.85
CA PRO A 123 -4.17 8.41 8.80
C PRO A 123 -2.88 9.22 8.63
N ARG A 124 -2.23 9.56 9.74
CA ARG A 124 -0.92 10.23 9.70
C ARG A 124 0.12 9.33 9.07
N LYS A 125 0.94 9.91 8.20
CA LYS A 125 2.06 9.21 7.54
C LYS A 125 3.36 9.90 7.89
N PHE A 126 4.32 9.14 8.40
CA PHE A 126 5.70 9.58 8.52
C PHE A 126 6.35 9.58 7.14
N LEU A 127 6.96 10.71 6.76
CA LEU A 127 7.54 10.90 5.43
C LEU A 127 9.07 10.91 5.46
N HIS A 128 9.68 11.59 6.44
CA HIS A 128 11.13 11.75 6.50
C HIS A 128 11.63 12.23 7.87
N SER A 129 12.88 11.94 8.22
CA SER A 129 13.56 12.56 9.36
C SER A 129 15.02 12.89 9.08
N GLY A 130 15.58 13.86 9.82
CA GLY A 130 16.98 14.22 9.62
C GLY A 130 17.47 15.40 10.44
N LYS A 131 18.78 15.59 10.43
CA LYS A 131 19.44 16.72 11.08
C LYS A 131 19.19 18.00 10.29
N LEU A 132 18.90 19.08 11.00
CA LEU A 132 18.67 20.41 10.46
C LEU A 132 19.49 21.43 11.24
N TYR A 133 20.07 22.40 10.55
CA TYR A 133 20.88 23.45 11.16
C TYR A 133 20.19 24.80 11.03
N LYS A 134 20.06 25.53 12.14
CA LYS A 134 19.52 26.88 12.10
C LYS A 134 20.49 27.84 11.41
N ALA A 135 20.12 28.40 10.27
CA ALA A 135 20.98 29.31 9.48
C ALA A 135 21.68 30.42 10.28
N LYS A 136 21.00 31.05 11.26
CA LYS A 136 21.59 32.16 12.04
C LYS A 136 22.47 31.72 13.22
N SER A 137 22.15 30.61 13.86
CA SER A 137 22.80 30.19 15.11
C SER A 137 23.61 28.92 14.97
N ASN A 138 23.60 28.32 13.78
CA ASN A 138 24.10 26.99 13.46
C ASN A 138 23.70 25.88 14.44
N LYS A 139 22.58 26.08 15.16
CA LYS A 139 22.11 25.12 16.17
C LYS A 139 21.57 23.90 15.47
N GLU A 140 22.11 22.74 15.81
CA GLU A 140 21.62 21.43 15.37
C GLU A 140 20.26 21.13 16.00
N LEU A 141 19.32 20.73 15.16
CA LEU A 141 17.99 20.23 15.48
C LEU A 141 17.77 18.91 14.74
N TYR A 142 16.77 18.14 15.17
CA TYR A 142 16.33 16.95 14.45
C TYR A 142 14.86 17.12 14.05
N GLY A 143 14.58 16.97 12.75
CA GLY A 143 13.25 17.15 12.18
C GLY A 143 12.56 15.82 11.89
N PHE A 144 11.24 15.76 12.14
CA PHE A 144 10.35 14.68 11.71
C PHE A 144 9.24 15.28 10.84
N LEU A 145 9.13 14.85 9.59
CA LEU A 145 8.16 15.31 8.62
C LEU A 145 7.00 14.30 8.52
N PHE A 146 5.78 14.80 8.66
CA PHE A 146 4.54 14.07 8.46
C PHE A 146 3.77 14.64 7.26
N ASN A 147 2.71 13.95 6.83
CA ASN A 147 1.81 14.44 5.78
C ASN A 147 1.03 15.69 6.18
N ASP A 148 0.91 16.00 7.47
CA ASP A 148 0.14 17.12 8.00
C ASP A 148 0.98 18.22 8.69
N PHE A 149 2.19 17.92 9.19
CA PHE A 149 3.08 18.94 9.79
C PHE A 149 4.57 18.53 9.83
N LEU A 150 5.43 19.49 10.18
CA LEU A 150 6.85 19.29 10.46
C LEU A 150 7.12 19.52 11.96
N LEU A 151 7.69 18.53 12.63
CA LEU A 151 8.12 18.62 14.01
C LEU A 151 9.63 18.88 14.09
N LEU A 152 10.01 19.93 14.81
CA LEU A 152 11.42 20.20 15.13
C LEU A 152 11.70 19.81 16.58
N THR A 153 12.81 19.14 16.81
CA THR A 153 13.20 18.64 18.14
C THR A 153 14.65 18.95 18.45
N GLN A 154 14.97 18.94 19.74
CA GLN A 154 16.33 18.89 20.27
C GLN A 154 16.63 17.48 20.73
N ILE A 155 17.80 16.96 20.36
CA ILE A 155 18.29 15.68 20.86
C ILE A 155 18.71 15.87 22.32
N ILE A 156 18.15 15.05 23.21
CA ILE A 156 18.58 14.88 24.59
C ILE A 156 19.51 13.68 24.59
N LYS A 157 20.82 13.95 24.69
CA LYS A 157 21.84 12.89 24.76
C LYS A 157 21.93 12.38 26.20
N PRO A 158 21.77 11.07 26.45
CA PRO A 158 22.11 10.48 27.75
C PRO A 158 23.60 10.69 28.06
N LEU A 159 23.92 10.87 29.34
CA LEU A 159 25.29 11.04 29.79
C LEU A 159 26.11 9.79 29.41
N GLY A 160 27.14 9.93 28.57
CA GLY A 160 28.02 8.84 28.13
C GLY A 160 27.66 8.15 26.80
N SER A 161 26.63 8.61 26.06
CA SER A 161 26.27 8.02 24.76
C SER A 161 27.28 8.38 23.65
N SER A 162 27.83 7.36 22.99
CA SER A 162 28.60 7.48 21.75
C SER A 162 27.65 7.75 20.58
N GLY A 163 27.95 8.75 19.75
CA GLY A 163 27.03 9.38 18.79
C GLY A 163 26.62 8.55 17.57
N THR A 164 26.48 7.23 17.68
CA THR A 164 26.17 6.30 16.59
C THR A 164 24.76 5.71 16.66
N ASP A 165 23.93 6.08 17.64
CA ASP A 165 22.57 5.56 17.77
C ASP A 165 21.71 5.89 16.54
N LYS A 166 21.23 4.84 15.87
CA LYS A 166 20.35 4.94 14.70
C LYS A 166 18.92 5.25 15.14
N VAL A 167 18.32 6.28 14.53
CA VAL A 167 16.90 6.62 14.73
C VAL A 167 16.02 5.46 14.29
N PHE A 168 14.93 5.21 15.03
CA PHE A 168 14.05 4.04 14.91
C PHE A 168 14.67 2.70 15.31
N SER A 169 15.89 2.69 15.86
CA SER A 169 16.42 1.48 16.50
C SER A 169 15.63 1.18 17.78
N PRO A 170 15.17 -0.06 17.99
CA PRO A 170 14.54 -0.46 19.25
C PRO A 170 15.48 -0.35 20.46
N LYS A 171 16.80 -0.31 20.21
CA LYS A 171 17.84 -0.19 21.24
C LYS A 171 18.31 1.26 21.43
N SER A 172 17.74 2.20 20.70
CA SER A 172 18.11 3.61 20.79
C SER A 172 17.72 4.16 22.15
N ASN A 173 18.68 4.75 22.86
CA ASN A 173 18.41 5.50 24.09
C ASN A 173 18.25 7.00 23.83
N LEU A 174 18.30 7.43 22.56
CA LEU A 174 18.11 8.83 22.19
C LEU A 174 16.70 9.28 22.52
N GLN A 175 16.61 10.34 23.33
CA GLN A 175 15.37 11.05 23.62
C GLN A 175 15.37 12.38 22.86
N TYR A 176 14.19 12.84 22.50
CA TYR A 176 13.99 14.08 21.76
C TYR A 176 12.99 14.93 22.51
N LYS A 177 13.22 16.25 22.48
CA LYS A 177 12.27 17.21 23.06
C LYS A 177 11.85 18.21 22.01
N MET A 178 10.55 18.46 21.91
CA MET A 178 9.99 19.44 20.98
C MET A 178 10.71 20.79 21.13
N TYR A 179 11.26 21.29 20.03
CA TYR A 179 12.01 22.54 20.00
C TYR A 179 11.04 23.71 19.92
N LYS A 180 10.71 24.25 21.10
CA LYS A 180 9.72 25.31 21.35
C LYS A 180 8.29 24.85 21.07
N THR A 181 7.35 25.34 21.88
CA THR A 181 5.94 25.39 21.50
C THR A 181 5.84 26.11 20.17
N VAL A 182 4.95 25.64 19.30
CA VAL A 182 4.55 26.39 18.11
C VAL A 182 3.89 27.68 18.59
N SER A 183 4.70 28.68 18.94
CA SER A 183 4.23 30.03 19.14
C SER A 183 3.74 30.48 17.78
N THR A 184 2.42 30.59 17.70
CA THR A 184 1.56 30.76 16.53
C THR A 184 1.82 32.04 15.73
N THR A 185 3.02 32.64 15.72
CA THR A 185 3.17 33.96 15.09
C THR A 185 4.51 34.29 14.45
N LEU A 186 5.58 33.51 14.55
CA LEU A 186 6.85 33.91 13.90
C LEU A 186 7.54 32.78 13.13
N LYS A 187 7.52 32.92 11.80
CA LYS A 187 8.09 32.09 10.70
C LYS A 187 7.16 31.08 10.02
N TRP A 188 5.86 31.28 10.11
CA TRP A 188 4.89 30.51 9.32
C TRP A 188 5.05 30.78 7.80
N THR A 189 5.39 32.01 7.39
CA THR A 189 5.43 32.39 5.97
C THR A 189 6.54 31.74 5.13
N ALA A 190 7.76 31.58 5.65
CA ALA A 190 8.87 31.01 4.87
C ALA A 190 8.78 29.47 4.74
N TRP A 191 8.27 28.80 5.76
CA TRP A 191 8.03 27.35 5.70
C TRP A 191 6.75 27.03 4.95
N VAL A 192 5.68 27.82 5.10
CA VAL A 192 4.51 27.69 4.23
C VAL A 192 4.90 27.95 2.78
N GLN A 193 5.73 28.94 2.47
CA GLN A 193 6.20 29.14 1.09
C GLN A 193 6.99 27.93 0.55
N LYS A 194 7.81 27.28 1.39
CA LYS A 194 8.61 26.10 0.97
C LYS A 194 7.81 24.81 0.93
N ILE A 195 6.92 24.60 1.89
CA ILE A 195 5.98 23.47 1.93
C ILE A 195 4.95 23.63 0.80
N LYS A 196 4.47 24.86 0.57
CA LYS A 196 3.60 25.19 -0.56
C LYS A 196 4.35 25.04 -1.87
N ALA A 197 5.59 25.49 -2.01
CA ALA A 197 6.37 25.27 -3.24
C ALA A 197 6.70 23.78 -3.47
N ALA A 198 7.02 23.02 -2.42
CA ALA A 198 7.25 21.58 -2.52
C ALA A 198 5.95 20.81 -2.80
N SER A 199 4.84 21.23 -2.19
CA SER A 199 3.50 20.69 -2.43
C SER A 199 2.99 21.06 -3.82
N GLU A 200 3.16 22.30 -4.28
CA GLU A 200 2.86 22.76 -5.63
C GLU A 200 3.74 22.03 -6.64
N LEU A 201 5.04 21.83 -6.37
CA LEU A 201 5.92 21.05 -7.23
C LEU A 201 5.49 19.57 -7.27
N TYR A 202 5.10 18.99 -6.15
CA TYR A 202 4.56 17.62 -6.09
C TYR A 202 3.22 17.52 -6.82
N ILE A 203 2.30 18.45 -6.60
CA ILE A 203 1.01 18.54 -7.29
C ILE A 203 1.21 18.77 -8.77
N GLU A 204 2.18 19.60 -9.20
CA GLU A 204 2.53 19.86 -10.60
C GLU A 204 3.20 18.63 -11.22
N THR A 205 4.00 17.88 -10.46
CA THR A 205 4.65 16.64 -10.91
C THR A 205 3.62 15.52 -11.03
N GLU A 206 2.72 15.40 -10.07
CA GLU A 206 1.58 14.48 -10.10
C GLU A 206 0.55 14.91 -11.14
N LYS A 207 0.33 16.21 -11.35
CA LYS A 207 -0.52 16.75 -12.41
C LYS A 207 0.12 16.53 -13.76
N LYS A 208 1.43 16.66 -13.94
CA LYS A 208 2.16 16.27 -15.15
C LYS A 208 2.20 14.76 -15.35
N LYS A 209 2.23 13.95 -14.29
CA LYS A 209 2.06 12.50 -14.36
C LYS A 209 0.63 12.13 -14.73
N ARG A 210 -0.36 12.81 -14.16
CA ARG A 210 -1.79 12.67 -14.46
C ARG A 210 -2.11 13.25 -15.82
N GLU A 211 -1.43 14.26 -16.30
CA GLU A 211 -1.55 14.87 -17.63
C GLU A 211 -0.79 14.01 -18.63
N LYS A 212 0.33 13.37 -18.29
CA LYS A 212 0.95 12.32 -19.12
C LYS A 212 0.06 11.08 -19.16
N ALA A 213 -0.47 10.63 -18.03
CA ALA A 213 -1.46 9.56 -17.97
C ALA A 213 -2.76 9.98 -18.65
N TYR A 214 -3.15 11.25 -18.58
CA TYR A 214 -4.31 11.82 -19.26
C TYR A 214 -4.02 12.02 -20.72
N LEU A 215 -2.80 12.31 -21.18
CA LEU A 215 -2.40 12.46 -22.60
C LEU A 215 -2.17 11.07 -23.22
N VAL A 216 -1.78 10.08 -22.42
CA VAL A 216 -1.85 8.65 -22.75
C VAL A 216 -3.32 8.21 -22.81
N ARG A 217 -4.22 8.75 -21.96
CA ARG A 217 -5.68 8.53 -22.00
C ARG A 217 -6.46 9.48 -22.94
N SER A 218 -5.86 10.56 -23.43
CA SER A 218 -6.43 11.68 -24.20
C SER A 218 -5.68 11.90 -25.51
N GLN A 219 -4.82 10.96 -25.90
CA GLN A 219 -5.02 10.33 -27.19
C GLN A 219 -6.53 10.19 -27.36
N ARG A 220 -7.05 11.07 -28.22
CA ARG A 220 -8.46 11.50 -28.24
C ARG A 220 -9.38 10.30 -28.20
N ALA A 221 -10.50 10.48 -27.50
CA ALA A 221 -11.70 9.71 -27.70
C ALA A 221 -12.03 9.63 -29.21
N THR A 222 -11.63 8.52 -29.81
CA THR A 222 -12.35 7.86 -30.90
C THR A 222 -13.33 6.86 -30.28
N GLY A 223 -13.90 7.20 -29.12
CA GLY A 223 -14.82 6.34 -28.42
C GLY A 223 -16.10 6.19 -29.22
N ILE A 224 -16.44 4.94 -29.49
CA ILE A 224 -17.35 4.54 -30.55
C ILE A 224 -18.81 4.87 -30.21
N GLY A 225 -19.17 4.98 -28.92
CA GLY A 225 -20.52 5.36 -28.48
C GLY A 225 -20.77 5.18 -26.97
N ARG A 226 -22.05 5.18 -26.57
CA ARG A 226 -22.48 4.86 -25.19
C ARG A 226 -23.41 3.66 -25.20
N LEU A 227 -23.17 2.72 -24.30
CA LEU A 227 -24.03 1.57 -24.05
C LEU A 227 -24.92 1.85 -22.85
N MET A 228 -26.24 1.78 -23.03
CA MET A 228 -27.20 1.80 -21.92
C MET A 228 -27.58 0.38 -21.54
N VAL A 229 -27.62 0.12 -20.23
CA VAL A 229 -27.82 -1.21 -19.67
C VAL A 229 -28.93 -1.13 -18.62
N ASN A 230 -29.94 -1.98 -18.79
CA ASN A 230 -31.05 -2.13 -17.86
C ASN A 230 -30.97 -3.52 -17.21
N ILE A 231 -30.64 -3.55 -15.92
CA ILE A 231 -30.64 -4.77 -15.10
C ILE A 231 -32.03 -4.94 -14.50
N VAL A 232 -32.78 -5.89 -15.03
CA VAL A 232 -34.21 -6.07 -14.70
C VAL A 232 -34.39 -7.02 -13.52
N GLU A 233 -34.03 -8.29 -13.69
CA GLU A 233 -34.17 -9.31 -12.65
C GLU A 233 -33.21 -10.47 -12.83
N GLY A 234 -32.97 -11.21 -11.75
CA GLY A 234 -32.36 -12.54 -11.72
C GLY A 234 -33.43 -13.56 -11.40
N ILE A 235 -33.30 -14.75 -11.97
CA ILE A 235 -34.26 -15.84 -11.83
C ILE A 235 -33.47 -17.07 -11.37
N GLU A 236 -34.02 -17.79 -10.38
CA GLU A 236 -33.50 -19.03 -9.83
C GLU A 236 -31.99 -19.00 -9.51
N LEU A 237 -31.56 -17.86 -8.97
CA LEU A 237 -30.21 -17.69 -8.50
C LEU A 237 -29.87 -18.74 -7.47
N LYS A 238 -28.60 -19.08 -7.43
CA LYS A 238 -28.14 -20.08 -6.51
C LYS A 238 -28.36 -19.63 -5.06
N PRO A 239 -28.94 -20.48 -4.20
CA PRO A 239 -29.00 -20.22 -2.78
C PRO A 239 -27.60 -20.29 -2.18
N CYS A 240 -27.15 -19.17 -1.66
CA CYS A 240 -25.80 -18.99 -1.15
C CYS A 240 -25.75 -18.93 0.38
N ARG A 241 -26.91 -18.91 1.05
CA ARG A 241 -26.99 -19.00 2.50
C ARG A 241 -27.48 -20.37 2.95
N SER A 242 -27.12 -20.70 4.19
CA SER A 242 -27.46 -21.96 4.85
C SER A 242 -28.97 -22.28 4.87
N HIS A 243 -29.84 -21.25 4.84
CA HIS A 243 -31.29 -21.42 4.82
C HIS A 243 -31.89 -21.53 3.40
N GLY A 244 -31.07 -21.62 2.36
CA GLY A 244 -31.55 -21.88 1.00
C GLY A 244 -32.09 -20.65 0.26
N LYS A 245 -31.74 -19.42 0.68
CA LYS A 245 -31.97 -18.18 -0.07
C LYS A 245 -30.68 -17.33 -0.17
N SER A 246 -30.77 -16.16 -0.78
CA SER A 246 -29.64 -15.27 -1.10
C SER A 246 -30.06 -13.81 -0.97
N ASN A 247 -29.13 -12.92 -0.65
CA ASN A 247 -29.22 -11.47 -0.76
C ASN A 247 -28.47 -10.95 -2.00
N PRO A 248 -29.00 -11.14 -3.22
CA PRO A 248 -28.27 -10.81 -4.43
C PRO A 248 -28.39 -9.32 -4.82
N TYR A 249 -27.29 -8.73 -5.26
CA TYR A 249 -27.19 -7.46 -5.97
C TYR A 249 -26.35 -7.63 -7.22
N CYS A 250 -26.48 -6.73 -8.19
CA CYS A 250 -25.77 -6.86 -9.45
C CYS A 250 -24.73 -5.74 -9.61
N GLU A 251 -23.48 -6.09 -9.85
CA GLU A 251 -22.45 -5.16 -10.31
C GLU A 251 -22.29 -5.27 -11.81
N VAL A 252 -22.23 -4.15 -12.49
CA VAL A 252 -22.02 -4.04 -13.92
C VAL A 252 -20.77 -3.23 -14.18
N THR A 253 -19.84 -3.74 -14.95
CA THR A 253 -18.56 -3.10 -15.23
C THR A 253 -18.25 -3.09 -16.72
N MET A 254 -17.50 -2.09 -17.18
CA MET A 254 -16.98 -2.02 -18.55
C MET A 254 -15.64 -1.30 -18.55
N GLY A 255 -14.57 -2.08 -18.65
CA GLY A 255 -13.21 -1.61 -18.40
C GLY A 255 -13.09 -1.00 -17.00
N SER A 256 -12.60 0.24 -16.93
CA SER A 256 -12.44 0.97 -15.66
C SER A 256 -13.74 1.60 -15.11
N GLN A 257 -14.90 1.30 -15.69
CA GLN A 257 -16.19 1.85 -15.29
C GLN A 257 -16.99 0.77 -14.54
N CYS A 258 -17.66 1.11 -13.45
CA CYS A 258 -18.44 0.17 -12.62
C CYS A 258 -19.73 0.82 -12.09
N HIS A 259 -20.81 0.02 -11.98
CA HIS A 259 -22.09 0.37 -11.39
C HIS A 259 -22.65 -0.80 -10.59
N ILE A 260 -23.07 -0.56 -9.35
CA ILE A 260 -23.60 -1.61 -8.46
C ILE A 260 -25.07 -1.32 -8.13
N THR A 261 -25.96 -2.30 -8.33
CA THR A 261 -27.37 -2.23 -7.99
C THR A 261 -27.60 -2.48 -6.49
N LYS A 262 -28.83 -2.25 -6.05
CA LYS A 262 -29.22 -2.56 -4.67
C LYS A 262 -29.28 -4.07 -4.44
N THR A 263 -29.02 -4.46 -3.20
CA THR A 263 -29.24 -5.82 -2.74
C THR A 263 -30.70 -6.06 -2.41
N ILE A 264 -31.24 -7.16 -2.91
CA ILE A 264 -32.55 -7.68 -2.52
C ILE A 264 -32.31 -8.88 -1.63
N GLN A 265 -32.92 -8.95 -0.45
CA GLN A 265 -32.61 -9.99 0.54
C GLN A 265 -33.45 -11.27 0.39
N ASP A 266 -32.91 -12.39 0.87
CA ASP A 266 -33.46 -13.75 0.98
C ASP A 266 -34.35 -14.21 -0.20
N THR A 267 -33.90 -13.94 -1.42
CA THR A 267 -34.54 -14.38 -2.65
C THR A 267 -33.55 -14.98 -3.64
N LEU A 268 -34.03 -15.96 -4.38
CA LEU A 268 -33.33 -16.50 -5.55
C LEU A 268 -33.82 -15.85 -6.84
N ASN A 269 -34.89 -15.06 -6.79
CA ASN A 269 -35.48 -14.41 -7.96
C ASN A 269 -35.54 -12.89 -7.73
N PRO A 270 -34.40 -12.19 -7.61
CA PRO A 270 -34.40 -10.76 -7.32
C PRO A 270 -34.83 -9.93 -8.53
N LYS A 271 -35.71 -8.95 -8.33
CA LYS A 271 -35.99 -7.93 -9.36
C LYS A 271 -35.28 -6.63 -8.98
N TRP A 272 -34.21 -6.28 -9.70
CA TRP A 272 -33.41 -5.07 -9.43
C TRP A 272 -33.94 -3.83 -10.12
N ASN A 273 -34.48 -3.96 -11.34
CA ASN A 273 -35.01 -2.86 -12.18
C ASN A 273 -34.13 -1.59 -12.14
N SER A 274 -32.83 -1.74 -12.33
CA SER A 274 -31.83 -0.69 -12.23
C SER A 274 -31.20 -0.42 -13.58
N ASN A 275 -30.89 0.83 -13.88
CA ASN A 275 -30.39 1.25 -15.19
C ASN A 275 -29.14 2.11 -15.07
N CYS A 276 -28.19 1.89 -15.98
CA CYS A 276 -26.89 2.55 -16.00
C CYS A 276 -26.35 2.67 -17.43
N GLN A 277 -25.31 3.49 -17.63
CA GLN A 277 -24.70 3.70 -18.95
C GLN A 277 -23.18 3.68 -18.86
N PHE A 278 -22.53 3.16 -19.90
CA PHE A 278 -21.09 3.03 -20.01
C PHE A 278 -20.59 3.63 -21.32
N PHE A 279 -19.44 4.30 -21.28
CA PHE A 279 -18.82 4.88 -22.47
C PHE A 279 -17.91 3.85 -23.14
N ILE A 280 -18.15 3.55 -24.42
CA ILE A 280 -17.36 2.60 -25.22
C ILE A 280 -16.21 3.36 -25.88
N LYS A 281 -15.00 2.92 -25.63
CA LYS A 281 -13.75 3.41 -26.22
C LYS A 281 -13.31 2.51 -27.37
N ASP A 282 -13.52 1.20 -27.26
CA ASP A 282 -13.17 0.18 -28.26
C ASP A 282 -14.23 -0.94 -28.27
N LEU A 283 -14.82 -1.26 -29.42
CA LEU A 283 -15.93 -2.23 -29.55
C LEU A 283 -15.47 -3.67 -29.39
N GLU A 284 -14.19 -3.94 -29.60
CA GLU A 284 -13.62 -5.29 -29.52
C GLU A 284 -13.05 -5.56 -28.13
N GLN A 285 -12.58 -4.52 -27.45
CA GLN A 285 -11.88 -4.65 -26.16
C GLN A 285 -12.75 -4.24 -24.95
N ASP A 286 -13.72 -3.33 -25.11
CA ASP A 286 -14.59 -2.96 -23.99
C ASP A 286 -15.74 -3.94 -23.83
N VAL A 287 -15.58 -4.85 -22.87
CA VAL A 287 -16.58 -5.85 -22.52
C VAL A 287 -17.41 -5.38 -21.33
N LEU A 288 -18.73 -5.40 -21.51
CA LEU A 288 -19.69 -5.18 -20.42
C LEU A 288 -19.87 -6.48 -19.62
N CYS A 289 -19.39 -6.49 -18.38
CA CYS A 289 -19.68 -7.57 -17.44
C CYS A 289 -20.84 -7.17 -16.53
N ILE A 290 -21.74 -8.12 -16.29
CA ILE A 290 -22.87 -7.99 -15.36
C ILE A 290 -22.77 -9.21 -14.43
N THR A 291 -22.38 -8.97 -13.18
CA THR A 291 -22.16 -10.00 -12.18
C THR A 291 -23.11 -9.81 -11.02
N VAL A 292 -23.73 -10.89 -10.56
CA VAL A 292 -24.63 -10.86 -9.42
C VAL A 292 -23.91 -11.41 -8.20
N PHE A 293 -23.76 -10.57 -7.20
CA PHE A 293 -23.06 -10.83 -5.95
C PHE A 293 -24.03 -10.98 -4.79
N GLU A 294 -23.63 -11.77 -3.80
CA GLU A 294 -24.31 -11.94 -2.52
C GLU A 294 -23.74 -10.94 -1.50
N ARG A 295 -24.59 -10.24 -0.74
CA ARG A 295 -24.11 -9.30 0.30
C ARG A 295 -24.20 -9.91 1.71
N ASP A 296 -23.06 -10.02 2.39
CA ASP A 296 -22.94 -10.47 3.78
C ASP A 296 -22.93 -9.33 4.83
N GLN A 297 -23.42 -9.61 6.04
CA GLN A 297 -23.66 -8.60 7.09
C GLN A 297 -22.56 -8.46 8.16
N PHE A 298 -21.52 -9.31 8.24
CA PHE A 298 -20.43 -9.15 9.24
C PHE A 298 -19.08 -9.77 8.82
N SER A 299 -17.96 -9.10 9.15
CA SER A 299 -16.60 -9.69 9.28
C SER A 299 -15.79 -9.01 10.42
N PRO A 300 -15.18 -9.76 11.36
CA PRO A 300 -14.35 -9.23 12.46
C PRO A 300 -12.87 -9.70 12.51
N ASP A 301 -12.11 -8.98 13.35
CA ASP A 301 -10.67 -9.00 13.66
C ASP A 301 -10.06 -10.29 14.29
N GLY A 302 -8.72 -10.34 14.33
CA GLY A 302 -7.87 -11.28 15.09
C GLY A 302 -7.01 -12.14 14.17
N THR A 303 -5.69 -12.24 14.27
CA THR A 303 -4.69 -12.05 15.35
C THR A 303 -3.33 -11.83 14.69
#